data_AF-A0A1U8MXE4-F1
#
_entry.id   AF-A0A1U8MXE4-F1
#
_cell.length_a   1.000
_cell.length_b   1.000
_cell.length_c   1.000
_cell.angle_alpha   90.00
_cell.angle_beta   90.00
_cell.angle_gamma   90.00
#
_symmetry.space_group_name_H-M   'P 1'
#
loop_
_entity.id
_entity.type
_entity.pdbx_description
1 polymer ?
#
loop_
_entity_poly.entity_id
_entity_poly.type
_entity_poly.pdbx_seq_one_letter_code
_entity_poly.pdbx_strand_id
1 'polypeptide(L)'
;MRRAFQIKRQRMRAAVNFRSQKVDRSLLAAGLVALAAAALPAGPAKAQAIPTEWFKVCAPQGANEICNTQYTMIAETRQLITAVNLIDVSGEVNQRILQAVVPIGRVIPAGVQMQVDQNSPQTLPFSVCFPDRCIAEAELTDATVNSMKAGSTLRVTSVNFERQQNPVNVTLAGFTAAFDGPGQAPDALAARQEQLDQALQGQAEARRQRFEEAQRQAIDGAAPAQ
;
A
#
# COMPACT_ATOMS: atom_id res chain seq x y z
N MET A 1 -3.19 37.37 -51.92
CA MET A 1 -4.40 37.00 -51.14
C MET A 1 -4.25 37.39 -49.66
N ARG A 2 -3.97 38.68 -49.44
CA ARG A 2 -4.14 39.38 -48.17
C ARG A 2 -5.54 40.02 -48.25
N ARG A 3 -6.30 40.06 -47.16
CA ARG A 3 -7.71 40.53 -47.03
C ARG A 3 -8.77 39.42 -47.22
N ALA A 4 -9.11 38.67 -46.16
CA ALA A 4 -10.42 37.99 -46.08
C ALA A 4 -10.80 37.46 -44.69
N PHE A 5 -9.87 37.19 -43.77
CA PHE A 5 -10.22 36.63 -42.45
C PHE A 5 -9.85 37.56 -41.30
N GLN A 6 -10.41 38.77 -41.35
CA GLN A 6 -10.36 39.81 -40.31
C GLN A 6 -11.78 40.15 -39.79
N ILE A 7 -12.73 39.22 -39.88
CA ILE A 7 -14.15 39.51 -39.59
C ILE A 7 -14.80 38.31 -38.86
N LYS A 8 -14.45 38.07 -37.60
CA LYS A 8 -15.33 37.40 -36.61
C LYS A 8 -14.88 37.51 -35.15
N ARG A 9 -14.04 38.49 -34.81
CA ARG A 9 -13.86 38.99 -33.43
C ARG A 9 -14.88 40.10 -33.15
N GLN A 10 -16.16 39.78 -33.11
CA GLN A 10 -17.20 40.71 -32.66
C GLN A 10 -18.53 39.99 -32.60
N ARG A 11 -18.98 39.63 -31.38
CA ARG A 11 -20.38 39.52 -30.93
C ARG A 11 -20.45 38.70 -29.65
N MET A 12 -20.15 39.35 -28.54
CA MET A 12 -20.75 39.10 -27.23
C MET A 12 -20.33 40.24 -26.30
N ARG A 13 -20.85 41.44 -26.58
CA ARG A 13 -20.95 42.51 -25.60
C ARG A 13 -22.39 42.47 -25.13
N ALA A 14 -22.63 41.77 -24.03
CA ALA A 14 -23.89 41.90 -23.30
C ALA A 14 -23.96 43.35 -22.81
N ALA A 15 -24.98 44.07 -23.29
CA ALA A 15 -25.26 45.45 -22.95
C ALA A 15 -25.64 45.53 -21.48
N VAL A 16 -24.81 46.16 -20.66
CA VAL A 16 -25.20 46.65 -19.33
C VAL A 16 -25.57 48.11 -19.51
N ASN A 17 -26.87 48.39 -19.56
CA ASN A 17 -27.42 49.74 -19.53
C ASN A 17 -27.11 50.37 -18.17
N PHE A 18 -26.15 51.29 -18.12
CA PHE A 18 -25.84 52.05 -16.92
C PHE A 18 -26.60 53.38 -16.97
N ARG A 19 -27.77 53.40 -16.32
CA ARG A 19 -28.57 54.60 -16.08
C ARG A 19 -27.84 55.43 -15.01
N SER A 20 -27.37 56.61 -15.39
CA SER A 20 -26.66 57.54 -14.49
C SER A 20 -27.62 58.04 -13.41
N GLN A 21 -27.47 57.55 -12.18
CA GLN A 21 -28.05 58.15 -10.98
C GLN A 21 -26.91 58.69 -10.11
N LYS A 22 -27.01 60.00 -9.83
CA LYS A 22 -26.11 60.75 -8.96
C LYS A 22 -26.13 60.12 -7.57
N VAL A 23 -24.98 59.65 -7.08
CA VAL A 23 -24.84 59.14 -5.71
C VAL A 23 -24.16 60.20 -4.87
N ASP A 24 -24.92 60.66 -3.89
CA ASP A 24 -24.55 61.65 -2.90
C ASP A 24 -23.41 61.12 -2.01
N ARG A 25 -22.43 61.98 -1.72
CA ARG A 25 -21.24 61.64 -0.94
C ARG A 25 -21.63 61.64 0.53
N SER A 26 -21.92 60.47 1.08
CA SER A 26 -22.03 60.29 2.53
C SER A 26 -21.37 58.98 2.93
N LEU A 27 -20.41 59.16 3.85
CA LEU A 27 -19.57 58.17 4.52
C LEU A 27 -20.38 56.98 5.04
N LEU A 28 -19.87 55.76 4.87
CA LEU A 28 -19.98 54.66 5.84
C LEU A 28 -18.91 53.61 5.52
N ALA A 29 -18.09 53.31 6.53
CA ALA A 29 -17.05 52.30 6.54
C ALA A 29 -17.64 50.90 6.72
N ALA A 30 -17.11 49.91 6.01
CA ALA A 30 -16.97 48.52 6.47
C ALA A 30 -16.17 47.71 5.42
N GLY A 31 -15.13 47.02 5.88
CA GLY A 31 -14.14 46.34 5.04
C GLY A 31 -14.69 45.17 4.23
N LEU A 32 -14.14 45.00 3.03
CA LEU A 32 -14.20 43.78 2.24
C LEU A 32 -12.81 43.16 2.22
N VAL A 33 -12.62 42.12 3.03
CA VAL A 33 -11.43 41.27 3.02
C VAL A 33 -11.46 40.47 1.71
N ALA A 34 -10.45 40.66 0.87
CA ALA A 34 -10.24 39.89 -0.34
C ALA A 34 -9.80 38.45 0.02
N LEU A 35 -10.62 37.45 -0.29
CA LEU A 35 -10.18 36.05 -0.28
C LEU A 35 -9.41 35.77 -1.59
N ALA A 36 -8.08 35.84 -1.51
CA ALA A 36 -7.20 35.23 -2.49
C ALA A 36 -7.11 33.72 -2.20
N ALA A 37 -7.80 32.90 -2.98
CA ALA A 37 -7.62 31.45 -2.96
C ALA A 37 -6.28 31.10 -3.62
N ALA A 38 -5.26 30.84 -2.81
CA ALA A 38 -4.00 30.27 -3.27
C ALA A 38 -4.24 28.80 -3.67
N ALA A 39 -4.21 28.51 -4.97
CA ALA A 39 -4.09 27.15 -5.47
C ALA A 39 -2.65 26.67 -5.24
N LEU A 40 -2.44 25.83 -4.23
CA LEU A 40 -1.18 25.10 -4.03
C LEU A 40 -1.12 23.90 -5.00
N PRO A 41 0.03 23.61 -5.63
CA PRO A 41 0.20 22.40 -6.40
C PRO A 41 0.22 21.19 -5.45
N ALA A 42 -0.68 20.24 -5.66
CA ALA A 42 -0.61 18.94 -5.01
C ALA A 42 0.65 18.20 -5.51
N GLY A 43 1.68 18.12 -4.67
CA GLY A 43 2.82 17.24 -4.91
C GLY A 43 2.39 15.77 -4.90
N PRO A 44 3.19 14.85 -5.47
CA PRO A 44 2.83 13.43 -5.54
C PRO A 44 2.63 12.89 -4.12
N ALA A 45 1.43 12.39 -3.84
CA ALA A 45 1.12 11.72 -2.60
C ALA A 45 2.03 10.49 -2.47
N LYS A 46 3.00 10.54 -1.56
CA LYS A 46 3.68 9.34 -1.09
C LYS A 46 2.67 8.57 -0.27
N ALA A 47 2.02 7.58 -0.90
CA ALA A 47 1.18 6.64 -0.17
C ALA A 47 2.03 6.04 0.96
N GLN A 48 1.65 6.32 2.20
CA GLN A 48 2.27 5.71 3.37
C GLN A 48 1.83 4.24 3.34
N ALA A 49 2.79 3.33 3.20
CA ALA A 49 2.51 1.91 3.20
C ALA A 49 2.26 1.44 4.63
N ILE A 50 1.29 0.54 4.81
CA ILE A 50 1.12 -0.16 6.09
C ILE A 50 2.41 -0.98 6.33
N PRO A 51 3.04 -0.92 7.53
CA PRO A 51 4.23 -1.68 7.81
C PRO A 51 3.98 -3.16 7.55
N THR A 52 4.81 -3.75 6.70
CA THR A 52 4.78 -5.17 6.39
C THR A 52 6.12 -5.78 6.77
N GLU A 53 6.08 -7.03 7.21
CA GLU A 53 7.26 -7.76 7.68
C GLU A 53 7.55 -8.93 6.74
N TRP A 54 8.78 -9.43 6.78
CA TRP A 54 9.14 -10.65 6.08
C TRP A 54 8.55 -11.87 6.79
N PHE A 55 7.98 -12.78 6.04
CA PHE A 55 7.54 -14.07 6.54
C PHE A 55 7.68 -15.14 5.47
N LYS A 56 7.83 -16.39 5.89
CA LYS A 56 7.86 -17.56 5.02
C LYS A 56 6.58 -18.34 5.20
N VAL A 57 5.99 -18.83 4.11
CA VAL A 57 4.90 -19.80 4.13
C VAL A 57 5.35 -21.01 3.31
N CYS A 58 5.13 -22.21 3.83
CA CYS A 58 5.40 -23.44 3.11
C CYS A 58 4.11 -24.26 2.98
N ALA A 59 3.91 -24.89 1.83
CA ALA A 59 2.78 -25.77 1.58
C ALA A 59 3.18 -26.93 0.66
N PRO A 60 2.68 -28.15 0.91
CA PRO A 60 2.87 -29.26 -0.02
C PRO A 60 2.05 -29.04 -1.31
N GLN A 61 2.63 -29.39 -2.45
CA GLN A 61 1.97 -29.44 -3.75
C GLN A 61 2.33 -30.74 -4.49
N GLY A 62 1.45 -31.74 -4.38
CA GLY A 62 1.72 -33.07 -4.92
C GLY A 62 2.92 -33.70 -4.22
N ALA A 63 3.95 -34.07 -4.99
CA ALA A 63 5.21 -34.61 -4.49
C ALA A 63 6.27 -33.53 -4.17
N ASN A 64 5.93 -32.25 -4.31
CA ASN A 64 6.83 -31.13 -4.01
C ASN A 64 6.41 -30.38 -2.74
N GLU A 65 7.36 -29.69 -2.12
CA GLU A 65 7.12 -28.67 -1.11
C GLU A 65 7.44 -27.30 -1.72
N ILE A 66 6.55 -26.33 -1.55
CA ILE A 66 6.75 -24.96 -1.99
C ILE A 66 6.84 -24.06 -0.78
N CYS A 67 7.99 -23.43 -0.59
CA CYS A 67 8.20 -22.38 0.38
C CYS A 67 8.33 -21.03 -0.32
N ASN A 68 7.56 -20.05 0.12
CA ASN A 68 7.67 -18.66 -0.32
C ASN A 68 8.03 -17.76 0.86
N THR A 69 9.23 -17.17 0.81
CA THR A 69 9.61 -16.07 1.71
C THR A 69 9.24 -14.76 1.04
N GLN A 70 8.31 -14.01 1.63
CA GLN A 70 7.68 -12.88 0.96
C GLN A 70 7.61 -11.62 1.81
N TYR A 71 7.59 -10.50 1.10
CA TYR A 71 7.31 -9.17 1.61
C TYR A 71 6.35 -8.48 0.64
N THR A 72 5.20 -8.01 1.12
CA THR A 72 4.21 -7.32 0.29
C THR A 72 3.99 -5.94 0.86
N MET A 73 3.97 -4.91 0.03
CA MET A 73 3.71 -3.54 0.46
C MET A 73 2.44 -3.02 -0.22
N ILE A 74 1.49 -2.57 0.59
CA ILE A 74 0.17 -2.12 0.15
C ILE A 74 -0.04 -0.68 0.66
N ALA A 75 -0.59 0.16 -0.21
CA ALA A 75 -1.02 1.51 0.16
C ALA A 75 -2.26 1.48 1.09
N GLU A 76 -2.51 2.56 1.81
CA GLU A 76 -3.76 2.74 2.58
C GLU A 76 -5.03 2.53 1.74
N THR A 77 -4.97 2.85 0.44
CA THR A 77 -6.04 2.62 -0.54
C THR A 77 -6.24 1.15 -0.93
N ARG A 78 -5.52 0.22 -0.29
CA ARG A 78 -5.50 -1.23 -0.57
C ARG A 78 -4.97 -1.58 -1.97
N GLN A 79 -4.20 -0.70 -2.57
CA GLN A 79 -3.53 -0.95 -3.84
C GLN A 79 -2.13 -1.52 -3.58
N LEU A 80 -1.74 -2.53 -4.37
CA LEU A 80 -0.38 -3.06 -4.36
C LEU A 80 0.60 -1.94 -4.71
N ILE A 81 1.65 -1.76 -3.89
CA ILE A 81 2.79 -0.90 -4.23
C ILE A 81 3.90 -1.76 -4.83
N THR A 82 4.27 -2.84 -4.15
CA THR A 82 5.21 -3.86 -4.63
C THR A 82 5.08 -5.13 -3.80
N ALA A 83 5.48 -6.28 -4.33
CA ALA A 83 5.80 -7.46 -3.51
C ALA A 83 7.11 -8.09 -4.00
N VAL A 84 7.79 -8.79 -3.10
CA VAL A 84 8.99 -9.56 -3.39
C VAL A 84 8.76 -10.97 -2.87
N ASN A 85 8.98 -11.97 -3.71
CA ASN A 85 8.83 -13.39 -3.37
C ASN A 85 10.12 -14.13 -3.67
N LEU A 86 10.56 -14.95 -2.71
CA LEU A 86 11.65 -15.92 -2.88
C LEU A 86 11.02 -17.29 -2.73
N ILE A 87 10.80 -17.95 -3.87
CA ILE A 87 10.06 -19.21 -3.97
C ILE A 87 11.08 -20.32 -4.14
N ASP A 88 11.15 -21.22 -3.17
CA ASP A 88 11.92 -22.45 -3.21
C ASP A 88 10.94 -23.61 -3.37
N VAL A 89 11.12 -24.40 -4.43
CA VAL A 89 10.38 -25.64 -4.65
C VAL A 89 11.37 -26.79 -4.55
N SER A 90 11.06 -27.75 -3.69
CA SER A 90 11.87 -28.94 -3.44
C SER A 90 11.00 -30.21 -3.60
N GLY A 91 11.63 -31.34 -3.93
CA GLY A 91 10.94 -32.62 -4.17
C GLY A 91 11.34 -33.24 -5.50
N GLU A 92 10.35 -33.59 -6.33
CA GLU A 92 10.57 -34.07 -7.70
C GLU A 92 11.18 -32.98 -8.59
N VAL A 93 10.74 -31.73 -8.41
CA VAL A 93 11.28 -30.56 -9.09
C VAL A 93 12.03 -29.72 -8.09
N ASN A 94 13.25 -29.33 -8.44
CA ASN A 94 14.06 -28.41 -7.66
C ASN A 94 14.23 -27.12 -8.46
N GLN A 95 13.54 -26.06 -8.03
CA GLN A 95 13.59 -24.75 -8.68
C GLN A 95 13.53 -23.65 -7.63
N ARG A 96 14.24 -22.56 -7.90
CA ARG A 96 14.31 -21.40 -7.01
C ARG A 96 14.07 -20.14 -7.83
N ILE A 97 13.05 -19.38 -7.46
CA ILE A 97 12.56 -18.24 -8.25
C ILE A 97 12.53 -16.99 -7.38
N LEU A 98 13.13 -15.92 -7.89
CA LEU A 98 13.00 -14.58 -7.33
C LEU A 98 11.96 -13.82 -8.14
N GLN A 99 10.93 -13.30 -7.49
CA GLN A 99 9.92 -12.48 -8.14
C GLN A 99 9.84 -11.08 -7.54
N ALA A 100 9.72 -10.08 -8.41
CA ALA A 100 9.26 -8.75 -8.09
C ALA A 100 7.89 -8.53 -8.72
N VAL A 101 6.90 -8.23 -7.88
CA VAL A 101 5.53 -7.94 -8.30
C VAL A 101 5.31 -6.44 -8.21
N VAL A 102 4.87 -5.82 -9.30
CA VAL A 102 4.65 -4.38 -9.40
C VAL A 102 3.27 -4.09 -9.98
N PRO A 103 2.73 -2.86 -9.82
CA PRO A 103 1.49 -2.46 -10.46
C PRO A 103 1.55 -2.57 -11.98
N ILE A 104 0.38 -2.57 -12.60
CA ILE A 104 0.23 -2.48 -14.06
C ILE A 104 0.74 -1.14 -14.63
N GLY A 105 0.76 -1.02 -15.96
CA GLY A 105 1.20 0.21 -16.65
C GLY A 105 2.72 0.39 -16.60
N ARG A 106 3.46 -0.70 -16.73
CA ARG A 106 4.93 -0.73 -16.77
C ARG A 106 5.46 -1.00 -18.17
N VAL A 107 6.64 -0.48 -18.46
CA VAL A 107 7.36 -0.71 -19.73
C VAL A 107 7.99 -2.09 -19.68
N ILE A 108 7.37 -3.05 -20.37
CA ILE A 108 7.79 -4.47 -20.36
C ILE A 108 9.28 -4.66 -20.71
N PRO A 109 9.83 -4.05 -21.77
CA PRO A 109 11.24 -4.25 -22.11
C PRO A 109 12.25 -3.75 -21.07
N ALA A 110 11.82 -2.88 -20.14
CA ALA A 110 12.70 -2.35 -19.10
C ALA A 110 12.88 -3.31 -17.92
N GLY A 111 11.98 -4.28 -17.75
CA GLY A 111 11.96 -5.18 -16.60
C GLY A 111 11.74 -4.46 -15.27
N VAL A 112 12.12 -5.14 -14.18
CA VAL A 112 12.17 -4.59 -12.82
C VAL A 112 13.58 -4.74 -12.29
N GLN A 113 14.19 -3.63 -11.85
CA GLN A 113 15.52 -3.63 -11.24
C GLN A 113 15.42 -3.87 -9.74
N MET A 114 16.17 -4.83 -9.24
CA MET A 114 16.35 -5.12 -7.82
C MET A 114 17.77 -4.78 -7.40
N GLN A 115 17.91 -3.93 -6.40
CA GLN A 115 19.20 -3.49 -5.89
C GLN A 115 19.24 -3.62 -4.37
N VAL A 116 20.18 -4.40 -3.85
CA VAL A 116 20.43 -4.46 -2.40
C VAL A 116 21.43 -3.36 -2.03
N ASP A 117 21.02 -2.43 -1.17
CA ASP A 117 21.77 -1.26 -0.74
C ASP A 117 22.41 -0.50 -1.91
N GLN A 118 23.74 -0.55 -2.04
CA GLN A 118 24.53 0.12 -3.07
C GLN A 118 25.19 -0.88 -4.05
N ASN A 119 24.82 -2.16 -3.98
CA ASN A 119 25.33 -3.18 -4.89
C ASN A 119 24.85 -2.95 -6.32
N SER A 120 25.43 -3.65 -7.29
CA SER A 120 24.96 -3.61 -8.67
C SER A 120 23.50 -4.09 -8.77
N PRO A 121 22.62 -3.37 -9.49
CA PRO A 121 21.24 -3.80 -9.68
C PRO A 121 21.18 -5.03 -10.60
N GLN A 122 20.28 -5.96 -10.27
CA GLN A 122 19.88 -7.08 -11.13
C GLN A 122 18.54 -6.72 -11.80
N THR A 123 18.45 -6.86 -13.12
CA THR A 123 17.20 -6.65 -13.86
C THR A 123 16.47 -7.98 -14.03
N LEU A 124 15.23 -8.04 -13.56
CA LEU A 124 14.32 -9.17 -13.76
C LEU A 124 13.44 -8.87 -14.98
N PRO A 125 13.40 -9.74 -16.01
CA PRO A 125 12.44 -9.62 -17.09
C PRO A 125 11.01 -9.91 -16.59
N PHE A 126 10.01 -9.28 -17.22
CA PHE A 126 8.61 -9.62 -16.94
C PHE A 126 8.28 -11.01 -17.48
N SER A 127 7.70 -11.87 -16.65
CA SER A 127 7.18 -13.18 -17.06
C SER A 127 5.71 -13.10 -17.45
N VAL A 128 4.90 -12.38 -16.67
CA VAL A 128 3.46 -12.29 -16.88
C VAL A 128 2.88 -11.00 -16.30
N CYS A 129 1.84 -10.46 -16.95
CA CYS A 129 1.00 -9.40 -16.40
C CYS A 129 -0.45 -9.87 -16.31
N PHE A 130 -1.03 -9.75 -15.12
CA PHE A 130 -2.44 -9.92 -14.81
C PHE A 130 -3.15 -8.56 -14.81
N PRO A 131 -4.50 -8.52 -14.79
CA PRO A 131 -5.25 -7.26 -14.75
C PRO A 131 -4.92 -6.35 -13.55
N ASP A 132 -4.45 -6.93 -12.45
CA ASP A 132 -4.16 -6.24 -11.19
C ASP A 132 -2.66 -6.01 -10.92
N ARG A 133 -1.77 -6.78 -11.57
CA ARG A 133 -0.32 -6.75 -11.29
C ARG A 133 0.53 -7.29 -12.44
N CYS A 134 1.79 -6.88 -12.49
CA CYS A 134 2.82 -7.47 -13.35
C CYS A 134 3.87 -8.16 -12.49
N ILE A 135 4.34 -9.33 -12.94
CA ILE A 135 5.34 -10.15 -12.27
C ILE A 135 6.58 -10.19 -13.16
N ALA A 136 7.71 -9.81 -12.57
CA ALA A 136 9.03 -10.00 -13.14
C ALA A 136 9.78 -11.03 -12.31
N GLU A 137 10.49 -11.94 -12.97
CA GLU A 137 11.14 -13.05 -12.28
C GLU A 137 12.48 -13.43 -12.89
N ALA A 138 13.33 -14.02 -12.05
CA ALA A 138 14.59 -14.62 -12.44
C ALA A 138 14.87 -15.81 -11.53
N GLU A 139 15.93 -16.57 -11.84
CA GLU A 139 16.45 -17.58 -10.93
C GLU A 139 16.90 -16.93 -9.61
N LEU A 140 16.52 -17.56 -8.49
CA LEU A 140 17.00 -17.17 -7.17
C LEU A 140 18.34 -17.86 -6.90
N THR A 141 19.40 -17.06 -6.80
CA THR A 141 20.75 -17.55 -6.53
C THR A 141 21.13 -17.38 -5.06
N ASP A 142 22.07 -18.21 -4.58
CA ASP A 142 22.63 -18.06 -3.24
C ASP A 142 23.33 -16.70 -3.05
N ALA A 143 23.93 -16.16 -4.11
CA ALA A 143 24.54 -14.83 -4.07
C ALA A 143 23.49 -13.75 -3.77
N THR A 144 22.31 -13.83 -4.39
CA THR A 144 21.20 -12.90 -4.13
C THR A 144 20.67 -13.05 -2.71
N VAL A 145 20.46 -14.29 -2.24
CA VAL A 145 20.03 -14.56 -0.86
C VAL A 145 21.03 -14.00 0.16
N ASN A 146 22.32 -14.30 -0.02
CA ASN A 146 23.37 -13.84 0.89
C ASN A 146 23.50 -12.31 0.90
N SER A 147 23.37 -11.67 -0.27
CA SER A 147 23.30 -10.21 -0.39
C SER A 147 22.13 -9.65 0.41
N MET A 148 20.93 -10.22 0.27
CA MET A 148 19.75 -9.78 1.02
C MET A 148 19.88 -10.02 2.54
N LYS A 149 20.52 -11.12 2.96
CA LYS A 149 20.77 -11.40 4.39
C LYS A 149 21.72 -10.40 5.04
N ALA A 150 22.72 -9.93 4.30
CA ALA A 150 23.71 -8.97 4.77
C ALA A 150 23.24 -7.52 4.63
N GLY A 151 22.28 -7.27 3.74
CA GLY A 151 21.83 -5.93 3.40
C GLY A 151 20.77 -5.34 4.34
N SER A 152 20.52 -4.04 4.17
CA SER A 152 19.54 -3.30 4.99
C SER A 152 18.28 -2.92 4.21
N THR A 153 18.43 -2.59 2.93
CA THR A 153 17.38 -2.09 2.06
C THR A 153 17.46 -2.75 0.69
N LEU A 154 16.34 -3.23 0.20
CA LEU A 154 16.16 -3.69 -1.17
C LEU A 154 15.36 -2.63 -1.95
N ARG A 155 15.99 -1.99 -2.93
CA ARG A 155 15.32 -1.07 -3.85
C ARG A 155 14.78 -1.82 -5.06
N VAL A 156 13.46 -1.79 -5.22
CA VAL A 156 12.72 -2.34 -6.36
C VAL A 156 12.32 -1.18 -7.27
N THR A 157 12.86 -1.13 -8.49
CA THR A 157 12.62 -0.03 -9.43
C THR A 157 11.94 -0.56 -10.69
N SER A 158 10.78 0.00 -11.01
CA SER A 158 10.05 -0.28 -12.24
C SER A 158 9.91 1.00 -13.07
N VAL A 159 9.62 0.88 -14.36
CA VAL A 159 9.45 2.04 -15.26
C VAL A 159 7.99 2.12 -15.69
N ASN A 160 7.32 3.26 -15.44
CA ASN A 160 5.93 3.47 -15.85
C ASN A 160 5.80 3.77 -17.36
N PHE A 161 4.57 3.81 -17.88
CA PHE A 161 4.29 4.07 -19.29
C PHE A 161 4.78 5.44 -19.81
N GLU A 162 5.01 6.41 -18.91
CA GLU A 162 5.61 7.72 -19.21
C GLU A 162 7.15 7.67 -19.23
N ARG A 163 7.73 6.47 -19.11
CA ARG A 163 9.19 6.21 -19.01
C ARG A 163 9.85 6.80 -17.77
N GLN A 164 9.08 7.06 -16.71
CA GLN A 164 9.62 7.50 -15.43
C GLN A 164 9.94 6.29 -14.55
N GLN A 165 11.09 6.33 -13.88
CA GLN A 165 11.46 5.34 -12.88
C GLN A 165 10.63 5.54 -11.60
N ASN A 166 10.18 4.44 -11.03
CA ASN A 166 9.45 4.39 -9.77
C ASN A 166 10.21 3.48 -8.79
N PRO A 167 11.18 4.03 -8.03
CA PRO A 167 11.92 3.29 -7.03
C PRO A 167 11.12 3.13 -5.74
N VAL A 168 11.07 1.90 -5.23
CA VAL A 168 10.39 1.51 -4.00
C VAL A 168 11.40 0.83 -3.09
N ASN A 169 11.56 1.34 -1.86
CA ASN A 169 12.47 0.73 -0.88
C ASN A 169 11.69 -0.27 -0.01
N VAL A 170 12.19 -1.50 0.05
CA VAL A 170 11.76 -2.58 0.93
C VAL A 170 12.81 -2.74 2.01
N THR A 171 12.42 -2.79 3.28
CA THR A 171 13.38 -3.09 4.37
C THR A 171 13.80 -4.56 4.29
N LEU A 172 15.06 -4.87 4.59
CA LEU A 172 15.54 -6.24 4.76
C LEU A 172 15.58 -6.66 6.24
N ALA A 173 15.10 -5.80 7.16
CA ALA A 173 14.94 -6.17 8.56
C ALA A 173 13.99 -7.38 8.68
N GLY A 174 14.43 -8.42 9.40
CA GLY A 174 13.68 -9.67 9.56
C GLY A 174 13.79 -10.65 8.40
N PHE A 175 14.40 -10.28 7.27
CA PHE A 175 14.54 -11.16 6.10
C PHE A 175 15.26 -12.46 6.45
N THR A 176 16.44 -12.38 7.07
CA THR A 176 17.24 -13.57 7.44
C THR A 176 16.45 -14.51 8.36
N ALA A 177 15.76 -13.96 9.35
CA ALA A 177 14.95 -14.77 10.27
C ALA A 177 13.78 -15.47 9.55
N ALA A 178 13.11 -14.79 8.62
CA ALA A 178 12.03 -15.38 7.82
C ALA A 178 12.57 -16.42 6.83
N PHE A 179 13.68 -16.12 6.15
CA PHE A 179 14.26 -16.98 5.12
C PHE A 179 14.92 -18.24 5.70
N ASP A 180 15.55 -18.17 6.87
CA ASP A 180 16.16 -19.35 7.51
C ASP A 180 15.20 -20.06 8.48
N GLY A 181 14.17 -19.37 8.92
CA GLY A 181 13.16 -19.90 9.82
C GLY A 181 12.22 -20.92 9.18
N PRO A 182 11.42 -21.62 10.02
CA PRO A 182 10.36 -22.48 9.54
C PRO A 182 9.31 -21.65 8.79
N GLY A 183 8.70 -22.25 7.77
CA GLY A 183 7.49 -21.67 7.19
C GLY A 183 6.41 -21.54 8.26
N GLN A 184 5.72 -20.41 8.30
CA GLN A 184 4.47 -20.27 9.03
C GLN A 184 3.47 -21.22 8.39
N ALA A 185 3.20 -22.32 9.08
CA ALA A 185 2.28 -23.31 8.60
C ALA A 185 0.82 -22.84 8.79
N PRO A 186 -0.11 -23.29 7.93
CA PRO A 186 -1.53 -22.93 8.03
C PRO A 186 -2.16 -23.26 9.40
N ASP A 187 -1.61 -24.25 10.10
CA ASP A 187 -2.02 -24.69 11.43
C ASP A 187 -1.74 -23.64 12.52
N ALA A 188 -0.64 -22.89 12.42
CA ALA A 188 -0.31 -21.81 13.34
C ALA A 188 -1.34 -20.67 13.27
N LEU A 189 -1.89 -20.40 12.08
CA LEU A 189 -2.97 -19.43 11.89
C LEU A 189 -4.30 -19.95 12.47
N ALA A 190 -4.63 -21.23 12.26
CA ALA A 190 -5.82 -21.84 12.85
C ALA A 190 -5.75 -21.85 14.38
N ALA A 191 -4.60 -22.22 14.96
CA ALA A 191 -4.37 -22.18 16.40
C ALA A 191 -4.45 -20.76 16.96
N ARG A 192 -3.92 -19.77 16.22
CA ARG A 192 -4.03 -18.35 16.61
C ARG A 192 -5.47 -17.86 16.59
N GLN A 193 -6.26 -18.26 15.60
CA GLN A 193 -7.69 -17.92 15.49
C GLN A 193 -8.48 -18.52 16.64
N GLU A 194 -8.26 -19.80 16.96
CA GLU A 194 -8.92 -20.46 18.10
C GLU A 194 -8.57 -19.77 19.43
N GLN A 195 -7.28 -19.44 19.65
CA GLN A 195 -6.86 -18.70 20.84
C GLN A 195 -7.52 -17.32 20.94
N LEU A 196 -7.69 -16.61 19.82
CA LEU A 196 -8.39 -15.33 19.78
C LEU A 196 -9.87 -15.51 20.14
N ASP A 197 -10.54 -16.51 19.59
CA ASP A 197 -11.96 -16.79 19.87
C ASP A 197 -12.19 -17.16 21.33
N GLN A 198 -11.34 -18.02 21.90
CA GLN A 198 -11.38 -18.38 23.32
C GLN A 198 -11.14 -17.15 24.20
N ALA A 199 -10.19 -16.28 23.85
CA ALA A 199 -9.93 -15.05 24.59
C ALA A 199 -11.12 -14.08 24.55
N LEU A 200 -11.77 -13.94 23.38
CA LEU A 200 -12.96 -13.09 23.23
C LEU A 200 -14.15 -13.63 24.03
N GLN A 201 -14.37 -14.96 24.01
CA GLN A 201 -15.42 -15.62 24.79
C GLN A 201 -15.19 -15.44 26.29
N GLY A 202 -13.97 -15.68 26.77
CA GLY A 202 -13.63 -15.48 28.19
C GLY A 202 -13.85 -14.04 28.66
N GLN A 203 -13.53 -13.04 27.82
CA GLN A 203 -13.82 -11.64 28.13
C GLN A 203 -15.32 -11.35 28.18
N ALA A 204 -16.12 -11.96 27.29
CA ALA A 204 -17.57 -11.79 27.27
C ALA A 204 -18.23 -12.38 28.53
N GLU A 205 -17.82 -13.58 28.94
CA GLU A 205 -18.31 -14.25 30.15
C GLU A 205 -17.94 -13.47 31.42
N ALA A 206 -16.67 -13.05 31.55
CA ALA A 206 -16.23 -12.25 32.68
C ALA A 206 -17.01 -10.92 32.79
N ARG A 207 -17.32 -10.30 31.65
CA ARG A 207 -18.15 -9.08 31.62
C ARG A 207 -19.59 -9.39 32.05
N ARG A 208 -20.18 -10.50 31.58
CA ARG A 208 -21.52 -10.94 31.97
C ARG A 208 -21.62 -11.18 33.48
N GLN A 209 -20.67 -11.92 34.05
CA GLN A 209 -20.62 -12.19 35.49
C GLN A 209 -20.56 -10.91 36.33
N ARG A 210 -19.68 -9.96 35.95
CA ARG A 210 -19.60 -8.66 36.63
C ARG A 210 -20.92 -7.88 36.60
N PHE A 211 -21.65 -7.93 35.48
CA PHE A 211 -22.96 -7.30 35.39
C PHE A 211 -24.00 -8.00 36.27
N GLU A 212 -24.02 -9.33 36.29
CA GLU A 212 -24.94 -10.10 37.14
C GLU A 212 -24.65 -9.88 38.64
N GLU A 213 -23.38 -9.84 39.04
CA GLU A 213 -22.96 -9.51 40.41
C GLU A 213 -23.36 -8.09 40.81
N ALA A 214 -23.12 -7.11 39.94
CA ALA A 214 -23.53 -5.72 40.19
C ALA A 214 -25.06 -5.59 40.33
N GLN A 215 -25.84 -6.33 39.53
CA GLN A 215 -27.30 -6.37 39.65
C GLN A 215 -27.74 -7.02 40.97
N ARG A 216 -27.14 -8.14 41.37
CA ARG A 216 -27.43 -8.80 42.65
C ARG A 216 -27.15 -7.88 43.83
N GLN A 217 -25.98 -7.24 43.85
CA GLN A 217 -25.64 -6.27 44.90
C GLN A 217 -26.63 -5.10 44.96
N ALA A 218 -27.11 -4.61 43.80
CA ALA A 218 -28.12 -3.56 43.76
C ALA A 218 -29.50 -4.01 44.28
N ILE A 219 -29.87 -5.28 44.05
CA ILE A 219 -31.13 -5.87 44.55
C ILE A 219 -31.04 -6.14 46.06
N ASP A 220 -29.95 -6.74 46.52
CA ASP A 220 -29.74 -7.09 47.93
C ASP A 220 -29.55 -5.83 48.80
N GLY A 221 -28.92 -4.78 48.27
CA GLY A 221 -28.82 -3.47 48.91
C GLY A 221 -30.13 -2.66 48.95
N ALA A 222 -31.17 -3.09 48.23
CA ALA A 222 -32.50 -2.48 48.23
C ALA A 222 -33.52 -3.23 49.12
N ALA A 223 -33.10 -4.30 49.83
CA ALA A 223 -33.97 -4.98 50.79
C ALA A 223 -34.35 -4.03 51.95
N PRO A 224 -35.65 -3.83 52.24
CA PRO A 224 -36.09 -2.80 53.16
C PRO A 224 -35.68 -3.13 54.60
N ALA A 225 -35.10 -2.16 55.29
CA ALA A 225 -34.98 -2.18 56.74
C ALA A 225 -36.40 -2.31 57.34
N GLN A 226 -36.64 -3.41 58.05
CA GLN A 226 -37.86 -3.63 58.84
C GLN A 226 -37.95 -2.64 59.99
#